data_AF-A0A8T9QFM4-F1
#
_entry.id   AF-A0A8T9QFM4-F1
#
_cell.length_a   1.000
_cell.length_b   1.000
_cell.length_c   1.000
_cell.angle_alpha   90.00
_cell.angle_beta   90.00
_cell.angle_gamma   90.00
#
_symmetry.space_group_name_H-M   'P 1'
#
loop_
_entity.id
_entity.type
_entity.pdbx_description
1 polymer ?
#
loop_
_entity_poly.entity_id
_entity_poly.type
_entity_poly.pdbx_seq_one_letter_code
_entity_poly.pdbx_strand_id
1 'polypeptide(L)'
;MDGFESKPGETTLILGYWSQLELFIAWDYSKHTTRLGNSVSLQIREQPLHDAVIQGIATYPKETGEIVIVFGKERSVTYLKHYEAIHKGEYNYESTDQKNYIDLLEDDIGSRRYSLTSYGADYSVQSVVQQIVAKIIYVPDFQRQFVWSREESSRFIESLLLGFPVPGVFLAHDTSGKLLIVDGQQRLLSLFYFYSGVLRGEKFSLRGVASDLEGKTYAALSYDDKSTLDNQIIHATIVKPDNPVEDREGIYLLFERLNTGGAKLTGQEIRSSLYYGAFNDYLNQVVTHEVWTNIFGFTNDRFKSQELILRFLAFYFGLASYEVPMSRFLNDFMSSNRNFEIHSQEQINALLLPTLTLVNDALGRRAFRLGGGINAAVFDSAMVGLALRLQSDRLNPGQVREAYNALLLDEAYLNAVRTGTAHKASVEARMQAATHYFAQDIYSPTLL
;
A
#
# COMPACT_ATOMS: atom_id res chain seq x y z
N MET A 1 10.15 3.34 51.72
CA MET A 1 9.51 2.98 50.44
C MET A 1 8.39 2.04 50.79
N ASP A 2 7.16 2.55 50.79
CA ASP A 2 5.98 1.73 51.01
C ASP A 2 5.94 0.63 49.96
N GLY A 3 5.85 -0.61 50.41
CA GLY A 3 5.83 -1.77 49.54
C GLY A 3 4.62 -1.72 48.61
N PHE A 4 4.83 -2.12 47.36
CA PHE A 4 3.74 -2.29 46.41
C PHE A 4 2.82 -3.42 46.88
N GLU A 5 1.56 -3.12 47.20
CA GLU A 5 0.53 -4.11 47.58
C GLU A 5 -0.42 -4.35 46.40
N SER A 6 -0.42 -5.56 45.86
CA SER A 6 -1.37 -5.99 44.80
C SER A 6 -2.72 -6.39 45.42
N LYS A 7 -3.82 -6.05 44.74
CA LYS A 7 -5.16 -6.48 45.13
C LYS A 7 -5.46 -7.89 44.59
N PRO A 8 -5.99 -8.81 45.42
CA PRO A 8 -6.35 -10.17 44.96
C PRO A 8 -7.34 -10.14 43.79
N GLY A 9 -6.99 -10.82 42.69
CA GLY A 9 -7.83 -10.93 41.50
C GLY A 9 -7.64 -9.83 40.46
N GLU A 10 -6.81 -8.81 40.72
CA GLU A 10 -6.44 -7.78 39.73
C GLU A 10 -5.11 -8.15 39.07
N THR A 11 -5.13 -8.31 37.75
CA THR A 11 -3.89 -8.50 36.98
C THR A 11 -3.06 -7.22 37.06
N THR A 12 -1.93 -7.33 37.76
CA THR A 12 -1.08 -6.20 38.06
C THR A 12 0.18 -6.25 37.20
N LEU A 13 0.42 -5.19 36.42
CA LEU A 13 1.51 -5.11 35.45
C LEU A 13 2.70 -4.33 35.99
N ILE A 14 3.87 -4.96 35.96
CA ILE A 14 5.14 -4.23 36.03
C ILE A 14 5.62 -4.02 34.60
N LEU A 15 5.63 -2.76 34.15
CA LEU A 15 6.06 -2.38 32.81
C LEU A 15 7.52 -1.93 32.81
N GLY A 16 8.35 -2.67 32.07
CA GLY A 16 9.67 -2.22 31.63
C GLY A 16 9.59 -1.69 30.20
N TYR A 17 10.40 -0.69 29.85
CA TYR A 17 10.53 -0.23 28.46
C TYR A 17 11.97 -0.42 28.00
N TRP A 18 12.15 -1.14 26.90
CA TRP A 18 13.42 -1.25 26.23
C TRP A 18 13.47 -0.24 25.08
N SER A 19 14.16 0.86 25.31
CA SER A 19 14.20 2.01 24.38
C SER A 19 14.84 1.72 23.03
N GLN A 20 15.80 0.80 22.93
CA GLN A 20 16.49 0.48 21.67
C GLN A 20 15.59 -0.28 20.69
N LEU A 21 14.78 -1.23 21.17
CA LEU A 21 13.87 -2.01 20.32
C LEU A 21 12.42 -1.47 20.32
N GLU A 22 12.16 -0.43 21.12
CA GLU A 22 10.84 0.15 21.40
C GLU A 22 9.81 -0.87 21.93
N LEU A 23 10.28 -1.81 22.75
CA LEU A 23 9.46 -2.87 23.32
C LEU A 23 9.00 -2.53 24.73
N PHE A 24 7.74 -2.80 25.02
CA PHE A 24 7.21 -2.92 26.37
C PHE A 24 7.31 -4.36 26.84
N ILE A 25 7.76 -4.48 28.08
CA ILE A 25 7.82 -5.72 28.84
C ILE A 25 6.77 -5.62 29.92
N ALA A 26 5.95 -6.64 30.03
CA ALA A 26 4.82 -6.73 30.93
C ALA A 26 4.95 -8.01 31.76
N TRP A 27 4.86 -7.88 33.10
CA TRP A 27 4.75 -9.03 34.00
C TRP A 27 3.33 -9.16 34.53
N ASP A 28 2.75 -10.35 34.40
CA ASP A 28 1.54 -10.69 35.15
C ASP A 28 1.91 -11.07 36.60
N TYR A 29 1.75 -10.11 37.51
CA TYR A 29 2.04 -10.31 38.93
C TYR A 29 0.99 -11.17 39.65
N SER A 30 -0.20 -11.39 39.09
CA SER A 30 -1.27 -12.15 39.76
C SER A 30 -0.88 -13.61 40.07
N LYS A 31 0.15 -14.13 39.39
CA LYS A 31 0.70 -15.48 39.56
C LYS A 31 1.97 -15.52 40.42
N HIS A 32 2.43 -14.39 40.95
CA HIS A 32 3.63 -14.32 41.79
C HIS A 32 3.32 -14.67 43.24
N THR A 33 3.84 -15.79 43.75
CA THR A 33 3.53 -16.28 45.11
C THR A 33 4.61 -15.97 46.15
N THR A 34 5.68 -15.25 45.78
CA THR A 34 6.83 -14.95 46.66
C THR A 34 6.93 -13.46 47.02
N ARG A 35 7.66 -13.13 48.09
CA ARG A 35 7.87 -11.74 48.51
C ARG A 35 8.89 -11.06 47.59
N LEU A 36 8.59 -9.85 47.11
CA LEU A 36 9.52 -9.06 46.29
C LEU A 36 10.79 -8.73 47.10
N GLY A 37 11.89 -9.45 46.83
CA GLY A 37 13.23 -9.07 47.28
C GLY A 37 13.96 -8.22 46.24
N ASN A 38 15.21 -7.83 46.52
CA ASN A 38 16.14 -7.19 45.56
C ASN A 38 16.57 -8.13 44.40
N SER A 39 15.67 -9.04 43.99
CA SER A 39 15.97 -10.21 43.17
C SER A 39 16.09 -9.87 41.69
N VAL A 40 16.96 -10.63 41.04
CA VAL A 40 17.33 -10.65 39.62
C VAL A 40 16.17 -11.11 38.70
N SER A 41 14.97 -11.29 39.26
CA SER A 41 13.77 -11.86 38.61
C SER A 41 13.13 -10.99 37.52
N LEU A 42 13.63 -9.76 37.32
CA LEU A 42 13.29 -8.86 36.21
C LEU A 42 14.11 -9.12 34.93
N GLN A 43 15.04 -10.08 34.94
CA GLN A 43 15.79 -10.45 33.74
C GLN A 43 14.94 -11.33 32.81
N ILE A 44 14.84 -10.91 31.56
CA ILE A 44 14.19 -11.64 30.49
C ILE A 44 15.28 -12.16 29.57
N ARG A 45 15.18 -13.43 29.18
CA ARG A 45 16.08 -13.99 28.16
C ARG A 45 15.87 -13.25 26.84
N GLU A 46 16.89 -13.21 25.99
CA GLU A 46 16.83 -12.49 24.72
C GLU A 46 15.72 -13.02 23.80
N GLN A 47 15.55 -14.35 23.77
CA GLN A 47 14.55 -15.04 22.96
C GLN A 47 13.14 -14.44 23.09
N PRO A 48 12.65 -14.14 24.32
CA PRO A 48 11.40 -13.44 24.50
C PRO A 48 11.17 -12.16 23.70
N LEU A 49 12.22 -11.36 23.59
CA LEU A 49 12.20 -10.08 22.91
C LEU A 49 12.28 -10.28 21.41
N HIS A 50 13.04 -11.28 20.98
CA HIS A 50 13.15 -11.67 19.58
C HIS A 50 11.80 -12.13 19.03
N ASP A 51 11.10 -13.04 19.71
CA ASP A 51 9.80 -13.46 19.17
C ASP A 51 8.76 -12.33 19.28
N ALA A 52 8.91 -11.36 20.17
CA ALA A 52 8.04 -10.18 20.18
C ALA A 52 8.31 -9.22 19.01
N VAL A 53 9.56 -9.03 18.59
CA VAL A 53 9.88 -8.27 17.37
C VAL A 53 9.28 -8.95 16.13
N ILE A 54 9.29 -10.28 16.09
CA ILE A 54 8.80 -11.04 14.95
C ILE A 54 7.27 -11.17 14.97
N GLN A 55 6.69 -11.54 16.11
CA GLN A 55 5.28 -11.89 16.29
C GLN A 55 4.41 -10.69 16.76
N GLY A 56 5.04 -9.59 17.18
CA GLY A 56 4.39 -8.35 17.63
C GLY A 56 4.03 -8.37 19.10
N ILE A 57 3.40 -9.45 19.56
CA ILE A 57 3.20 -9.74 20.98
C ILE A 57 3.64 -11.18 21.21
N ALA A 58 4.50 -11.41 22.20
CA ALA A 58 4.92 -12.74 22.58
C ALA A 58 4.76 -12.95 24.09
N THR A 59 4.38 -14.17 24.47
CA THR A 59 4.11 -14.56 25.86
C THR A 59 4.97 -15.74 26.26
N TYR A 60 5.61 -15.65 27.44
CA TYR A 60 6.54 -16.66 27.92
C TYR A 60 6.19 -17.06 29.35
N PRO A 61 5.76 -18.30 29.57
CA PRO A 61 5.60 -18.84 30.91
C PRO A 61 6.99 -19.10 31.51
N LYS A 62 7.22 -18.63 32.74
CA LYS A 62 8.39 -19.00 33.53
C LYS A 62 8.09 -20.26 34.36
N GLU A 63 9.15 -20.96 34.76
CA GLU A 63 9.08 -22.10 35.68
C GLU A 63 8.41 -21.75 37.02
N THR A 64 8.45 -20.47 37.42
CA THR A 64 7.81 -19.94 38.63
C THR A 64 6.29 -19.76 38.51
N GLY A 65 5.69 -20.01 37.33
CA GLY A 65 4.26 -19.80 37.06
C GLY A 65 3.91 -18.37 36.62
N GLU A 66 4.86 -17.44 36.64
CA GLU A 66 4.73 -16.09 36.07
C GLU A 66 4.63 -16.15 34.55
N ILE A 67 3.94 -15.16 33.96
CA ILE A 67 3.95 -14.94 32.51
C ILE A 67 4.62 -13.61 32.22
N VAL A 68 5.62 -13.66 31.35
CA VAL A 68 6.23 -12.49 30.72
C VAL A 68 5.51 -12.23 29.41
N ILE A 69 5.14 -10.99 29.17
CA ILE A 69 4.54 -10.56 27.91
C ILE A 69 5.44 -9.46 27.35
N VAL A 70 5.78 -9.57 26.07
CA VAL A 70 6.62 -8.58 25.39
C VAL A 70 5.88 -8.12 24.15
N PHE A 71 5.77 -6.81 23.94
CA PHE A 71 5.07 -6.24 22.80
C PHE A 71 5.69 -4.91 22.36
N GLY A 72 5.63 -4.61 21.07
CA GLY A 72 6.06 -3.31 20.54
C GLY A 72 5.14 -2.16 20.97
N LYS A 73 5.68 -0.94 21.06
CA LYS A 73 4.92 0.28 21.40
C LYS A 73 3.67 0.46 20.53
N GLU A 74 3.76 0.15 19.25
CA GLU A 74 2.67 0.18 18.27
C GLU A 74 1.55 -0.83 18.59
N ARG A 75 1.84 -1.85 19.39
CA ARG A 75 0.89 -2.88 19.84
C ARG A 75 0.27 -2.61 21.19
N SER A 76 0.52 -1.45 21.80
CA SER A 76 -0.09 -1.06 23.08
C SER A 76 -1.63 -1.13 23.05
N VAL A 77 -2.26 -0.68 21.96
CA VAL A 77 -3.73 -0.72 21.82
C VAL A 77 -4.24 -2.15 21.62
N THR A 78 -3.57 -2.95 20.79
CA THR A 78 -3.89 -4.37 20.60
C THR A 78 -3.78 -5.14 21.91
N TYR A 79 -2.68 -4.93 22.63
CA TYR A 79 -2.44 -5.52 23.94
C TYR A 79 -3.55 -5.18 24.93
N LEU A 80 -3.93 -3.90 25.02
CA LEU A 80 -5.02 -3.47 25.91
C LEU A 80 -6.38 -4.06 25.51
N LYS A 81 -6.68 -4.17 24.21
CA LYS A 81 -7.94 -4.74 23.71
C LYS A 81 -8.06 -6.25 23.96
N HIS A 82 -6.96 -6.97 23.83
CA HIS A 82 -6.92 -8.43 23.93
C HIS A 82 -6.26 -8.92 25.22
N TYR A 83 -6.18 -8.04 26.21
CA TYR A 83 -5.48 -8.24 27.46
C TYR A 83 -5.80 -9.58 28.13
N GLU A 84 -7.07 -9.89 28.36
CA GLU A 84 -7.46 -11.13 29.04
C GLU A 84 -7.03 -12.39 28.28
N ALA A 85 -7.20 -12.38 26.95
CA ALA A 85 -6.83 -13.52 26.09
C ALA A 85 -5.31 -13.72 26.08
N ILE A 86 -4.53 -12.63 26.02
CA ILE A 86 -3.06 -12.67 26.04
C ILE A 86 -2.56 -13.26 27.37
N HIS A 87 -3.15 -12.86 28.50
CA HIS A 87 -2.72 -13.34 29.83
C HIS A 87 -3.15 -14.79 30.13
N LYS A 88 -4.19 -15.28 29.45
CA LYS A 88 -4.60 -16.69 29.50
C LYS A 88 -3.81 -17.60 28.55
N GLY A 89 -2.97 -17.03 27.69
CA GLY A 89 -2.28 -17.77 26.62
C GLY A 89 -3.23 -18.26 25.51
N GLU A 90 -4.42 -17.64 25.42
CA GLU A 90 -5.49 -18.01 24.48
C GLU A 90 -5.54 -17.05 23.28
N TYR A 91 -4.68 -16.02 23.26
CA TYR A 91 -4.61 -15.08 22.16
C TYR A 91 -3.93 -15.73 20.94
N ASN A 92 -4.74 -16.13 19.97
CA ASN A 92 -4.28 -16.43 18.63
C ASN A 92 -4.35 -15.17 17.78
N TYR A 93 -3.24 -14.85 17.11
CA TYR A 93 -3.14 -13.69 16.24
C TYR A 93 -4.09 -13.83 15.04
N GLU A 94 -5.27 -13.21 15.12
CA GLU A 94 -6.23 -13.21 14.03
C GLU A 94 -5.82 -12.22 12.92
N SER A 95 -6.13 -12.60 11.68
CA SER A 95 -5.85 -11.90 10.42
C SER A 95 -6.29 -10.43 10.37
N THR A 96 -7.09 -9.95 11.32
CA THR A 96 -7.58 -8.57 11.40
C THR A 96 -6.53 -7.55 11.84
N ASP A 97 -5.46 -7.96 12.52
CA ASP A 97 -4.34 -7.07 12.92
C ASP A 97 -3.30 -6.86 11.81
N GLN A 98 -3.47 -7.53 10.67
CA GLN A 98 -2.61 -7.43 9.47
C GLN A 98 -2.84 -6.14 8.66
N LYS A 99 -3.82 -5.32 9.05
CA LYS A 99 -4.35 -4.22 8.22
C LYS A 99 -3.42 -3.03 8.00
N ASN A 100 -2.25 -2.98 8.62
CA ASN A 100 -1.37 -1.83 8.52
C ASN A 100 -0.10 -2.18 7.73
N TYR A 101 -0.18 -2.03 6.40
CA TYR A 101 1.02 -1.66 5.63
C TYR A 101 1.50 -0.33 6.18
N ILE A 102 2.65 -0.31 6.84
CA ILE A 102 3.25 0.95 7.29
C ILE A 102 3.88 1.59 6.06
N ASP A 103 3.09 2.43 5.40
CA ASP A 103 3.52 3.29 4.29
C ASP A 103 4.38 4.41 4.89
N LEU A 104 5.68 4.17 5.06
CA LEU A 104 6.65 5.18 5.50
C LEU A 104 7.24 5.99 4.33
N LEU A 105 6.50 6.10 3.24
CA LEU A 105 7.01 6.65 1.98
C LEU A 105 6.16 7.83 1.52
N GLU A 106 6.09 8.86 2.37
CA GLU A 106 5.85 10.20 1.85
C GLU A 106 7.19 10.69 1.27
N ASP A 107 7.36 10.50 -0.03
CA ASP A 107 8.50 11.03 -0.77
C ASP A 107 8.30 12.52 -1.04
N ASP A 108 9.31 13.32 -0.69
CA ASP A 108 9.47 14.70 -1.15
C ASP A 108 9.83 14.67 -2.64
N ILE A 109 8.95 15.21 -3.48
CA ILE A 109 9.07 15.17 -4.94
C ILE A 109 10.16 16.16 -5.35
N GLY A 110 11.31 15.63 -5.77
CA GLY A 110 12.41 16.44 -6.31
C GLY A 110 11.95 17.41 -7.40
N SER A 111 12.52 18.62 -7.42
CA SER A 111 12.10 19.74 -8.27
C SER A 111 12.60 19.63 -9.72
N ARG A 112 12.23 18.57 -10.45
CA ARG A 112 12.46 18.53 -11.90
C ARG A 112 11.38 19.34 -12.61
N ARG A 113 11.77 20.19 -13.56
CA ARG A 113 10.83 20.88 -14.46
C ARG A 113 10.51 19.92 -15.60
N TYR A 114 9.22 19.65 -15.80
CA TYR A 114 8.70 18.88 -16.94
C TYR A 114 8.16 19.85 -17.99
N SER A 115 8.34 19.53 -19.27
CA SER A 115 7.77 20.31 -20.36
C SER A 115 6.34 19.81 -20.62
N LEU A 116 5.40 20.41 -19.89
CA LEU A 116 3.97 20.14 -20.07
C LEU A 116 3.32 21.36 -20.70
N THR A 117 2.74 21.18 -21.89
CA THR A 117 1.83 22.18 -22.45
C THR A 117 0.43 21.91 -21.92
N SER A 118 -0.25 22.97 -21.49
CA SER A 118 -1.67 22.92 -21.16
C SER A 118 -2.44 23.88 -22.04
N TYR A 119 -3.67 23.50 -22.40
CA TYR A 119 -4.58 24.34 -23.16
C TYR A 119 -6.01 24.17 -22.66
N GLY A 120 -6.80 25.23 -22.79
CA GLY A 120 -8.23 25.18 -22.51
C GLY A 120 -8.99 24.54 -23.67
N ALA A 121 -9.99 23.73 -23.35
CA ALA A 121 -10.93 23.17 -24.30
C ALA A 121 -12.34 23.26 -23.71
N ASP A 122 -13.26 23.83 -24.48
CA ASP A 122 -14.66 23.97 -24.09
C ASP A 122 -15.49 22.93 -24.83
N TYR A 123 -16.19 22.10 -24.08
CA TYR A 123 -17.05 21.06 -24.62
C TYR A 123 -18.49 21.34 -24.25
N SER A 124 -19.42 21.20 -25.19
CA SER A 124 -20.83 21.08 -24.83
C SER A 124 -21.04 19.80 -24.01
N VAL A 125 -21.98 19.80 -23.06
CA VAL A 125 -22.33 18.61 -22.27
C VAL A 125 -22.62 17.42 -23.20
N GLN A 126 -23.37 17.65 -24.29
CA GLN A 126 -23.67 16.61 -25.28
C GLN A 126 -22.38 16.01 -25.88
N SER A 127 -21.42 16.85 -26.29
CA SER A 127 -20.14 16.41 -26.85
C SER A 127 -19.32 15.61 -25.86
N VAL A 128 -19.27 16.04 -24.59
CA VAL A 128 -18.56 15.30 -23.53
C VAL A 128 -19.15 13.90 -23.36
N VAL A 129 -20.48 13.78 -23.25
CA VAL A 129 -21.14 12.49 -23.10
C VAL A 129 -20.87 11.58 -24.29
N GLN A 130 -20.94 12.10 -25.51
CA GLN A 130 -20.62 11.34 -26.73
C GLN A 130 -19.17 10.83 -26.73
N GLN A 131 -18.22 11.67 -26.32
CA GLN A 131 -16.80 11.28 -26.22
C GLN A 131 -16.55 10.23 -25.13
N ILE A 132 -17.29 10.27 -24.02
CA ILE A 132 -17.24 9.22 -22.98
C ILE A 132 -17.77 7.90 -23.53
N VAL A 133 -18.92 7.92 -24.22
CA VAL A 133 -19.50 6.74 -24.87
C VAL A 133 -18.54 6.14 -25.90
N ALA A 134 -17.86 6.99 -26.68
CA ALA A 134 -16.85 6.59 -27.65
C ALA A 134 -15.51 6.14 -27.03
N LYS A 135 -15.36 6.22 -25.71
CA LYS A 135 -14.11 5.96 -24.97
C LYS A 135 -12.92 6.81 -25.45
N ILE A 136 -13.21 8.03 -25.91
CA ILE A 136 -12.20 9.06 -26.22
C ILE A 136 -11.80 9.76 -24.92
N ILE A 137 -12.79 10.14 -24.11
CA ILE A 137 -12.60 10.55 -22.72
C ILE A 137 -12.93 9.35 -21.84
N TYR A 138 -12.04 8.95 -20.93
CA TYR A 138 -12.29 7.77 -20.10
C TYR A 138 -11.80 7.93 -18.67
N VAL A 139 -12.46 7.21 -17.77
CA VAL A 139 -12.05 7.04 -16.39
C VAL A 139 -10.99 5.95 -16.38
N PRO A 140 -9.78 6.22 -15.90
CA PRO A 140 -8.77 5.18 -15.78
C PRO A 140 -9.18 4.12 -14.76
N ASP A 141 -8.80 2.85 -14.99
CA ASP A 141 -9.27 1.70 -14.19
C ASP A 141 -8.91 1.77 -12.70
N PHE A 142 -7.88 2.54 -12.37
CA PHE A 142 -7.40 2.73 -11.01
C PHE A 142 -8.14 3.83 -10.23
N GLN A 143 -8.91 4.69 -10.92
CA GLN A 143 -9.73 5.68 -10.23
C GLN A 143 -10.84 5.00 -9.44
N ARG A 144 -11.20 5.60 -8.30
CA ARG A 144 -12.30 5.10 -7.48
C ARG A 144 -13.56 4.93 -8.32
N GLN A 145 -14.37 3.94 -7.98
CA GLN A 145 -15.70 3.84 -8.58
C GLN A 145 -16.50 5.12 -8.36
N PHE A 146 -17.52 5.31 -9.20
CA PHE A 146 -18.45 6.42 -9.04
C PHE A 146 -19.16 6.37 -7.68
N VAL A 147 -18.88 7.35 -6.81
CA VAL A 147 -19.38 7.34 -5.43
C VAL A 147 -20.53 8.30 -5.20
N TRP A 148 -20.68 9.35 -6.02
CA TRP A 148 -21.78 10.31 -5.84
C TRP A 148 -23.12 9.59 -5.78
N SER A 149 -23.90 9.97 -4.77
CA SER A 149 -25.28 9.58 -4.64
C SER A 149 -26.11 10.17 -5.77
N ARG A 150 -27.28 9.60 -6.01
CA ARG A 150 -28.24 10.14 -6.99
C ARG A 150 -28.56 11.61 -6.72
N GLU A 151 -28.64 12.01 -5.45
CA GLU A 151 -28.95 13.39 -5.05
C GLU A 151 -27.80 14.35 -5.39
N GLU A 152 -26.54 13.98 -5.07
CA GLU A 152 -25.36 14.78 -5.45
C GLU A 152 -25.26 14.96 -6.97
N SER A 153 -25.46 13.88 -7.73
CA SER A 153 -25.52 13.94 -9.19
C SER A 153 -26.66 14.81 -9.69
N SER A 154 -27.84 14.74 -9.05
CA SER A 154 -29.01 15.54 -9.44
C SER A 154 -28.77 17.02 -9.23
N ARG A 155 -28.20 17.43 -8.10
CA ARG A 155 -27.86 18.84 -7.82
C ARG A 155 -26.82 19.40 -8.78
N PHE A 156 -25.86 18.57 -9.20
CA PHE A 156 -24.90 18.97 -10.24
C PHE A 156 -25.59 19.20 -11.59
N ILE A 157 -26.49 18.31 -12.01
CA ILE A 157 -27.26 18.47 -13.26
C ILE A 157 -28.19 19.68 -13.18
N GLU A 158 -28.85 19.89 -12.04
CA GLU A 158 -29.65 21.09 -11.78
C GLU A 158 -28.81 22.36 -11.91
N SER A 159 -27.59 22.38 -11.36
CA SER A 159 -26.71 23.55 -11.48
C SER A 159 -26.46 23.93 -12.94
N LEU A 160 -26.28 22.94 -13.82
CA LEU A 160 -26.13 23.15 -15.26
C LEU A 160 -27.44 23.63 -15.91
N LEU A 161 -28.57 23.03 -15.56
CA LEU A 161 -29.89 23.44 -16.06
C LEU A 161 -30.25 24.88 -15.66
N LEU A 162 -29.82 25.32 -14.47
CA LEU A 162 -30.00 26.69 -13.98
C LEU A 162 -28.97 27.68 -14.52
N GLY A 163 -27.99 27.21 -15.31
CA GLY A 163 -26.92 28.04 -15.87
C GLY A 163 -25.90 28.53 -14.84
N PHE A 164 -25.78 27.86 -13.69
CA PHE A 164 -24.74 28.17 -12.71
C PHE A 164 -23.37 27.69 -13.18
N PRO A 165 -22.30 28.45 -12.90
CA PRO A 165 -20.95 28.01 -13.23
C PRO A 165 -20.59 26.77 -12.40
N VAL A 166 -20.12 25.72 -13.08
CA VAL A 166 -19.55 24.53 -12.42
C VAL A 166 -18.03 24.55 -12.53
N PRO A 167 -17.29 24.00 -11.55
CA PRO A 167 -15.84 23.98 -11.68
C PRO A 167 -15.42 23.08 -12.84
N GLY A 168 -14.41 23.51 -13.59
CA GLY A 168 -13.90 22.82 -14.77
C GLY A 168 -13.31 21.45 -14.47
N VAL A 169 -12.96 20.71 -15.51
CA VAL A 169 -12.34 19.38 -15.44
C VAL A 169 -10.90 19.41 -15.89
N PHE A 170 -10.08 18.48 -15.39
CA PHE A 170 -8.72 18.29 -15.86
C PHE A 170 -8.62 16.97 -16.61
N LEU A 171 -8.10 17.03 -17.83
CA LEU A 171 -7.86 15.88 -18.67
C LEU A 171 -6.38 15.83 -19.03
N ALA A 172 -5.86 14.66 -19.34
CA ALA A 172 -4.52 14.53 -19.92
C ALA A 172 -4.50 13.57 -21.10
N HIS A 173 -3.55 13.72 -22.01
CA HIS A 173 -3.36 12.76 -23.09
C HIS A 173 -2.68 11.49 -22.60
N ASP A 174 -3.21 10.34 -23.01
CA ASP A 174 -2.55 9.06 -22.86
C ASP A 174 -1.62 8.76 -24.06
N THR A 175 -0.97 7.59 -24.05
CA THR A 175 -0.09 7.16 -25.15
C THR A 175 -0.82 6.86 -26.46
N SER A 176 -2.13 6.66 -26.42
CA SER A 176 -2.98 6.37 -27.58
C SER A 176 -3.65 7.62 -28.16
N GLY A 177 -3.43 8.79 -27.56
CA GLY A 177 -4.05 10.07 -27.94
C GLY A 177 -5.43 10.30 -27.31
N LYS A 178 -5.94 9.36 -26.51
CA LYS A 178 -7.17 9.50 -25.73
C LYS A 178 -6.97 10.42 -24.55
N LEU A 179 -8.06 10.85 -23.95
CA LEU A 179 -8.11 11.76 -22.82
C LEU A 179 -8.47 11.00 -21.54
N LEU A 180 -7.51 10.92 -20.63
CA LEU A 180 -7.71 10.39 -19.30
C LEU A 180 -8.26 11.48 -18.37
N ILE A 181 -9.28 11.14 -17.57
CA ILE A 181 -9.85 12.07 -16.59
C ILE A 181 -8.90 12.15 -15.38
N VAL A 182 -8.36 13.34 -15.12
CA VAL A 182 -7.49 13.61 -13.96
C VAL A 182 -8.30 14.15 -12.79
N ASP A 183 -9.18 15.12 -13.05
CA ASP A 183 -10.16 15.65 -12.10
C ASP A 183 -11.53 15.81 -12.76
N GLY A 184 -12.59 15.71 -11.95
CA GLY A 184 -13.98 15.91 -12.41
C GLY A 184 -14.72 14.64 -12.79
N GLN A 185 -14.17 13.46 -12.47
CA GLN A 185 -14.77 12.16 -12.72
C GLN A 185 -16.24 12.07 -12.30
N GLN A 186 -16.59 12.53 -11.09
CA GLN A 186 -17.97 12.43 -10.59
C GLN A 186 -18.94 13.34 -11.36
N ARG A 187 -18.48 14.51 -11.83
CA ARG A 187 -19.27 15.40 -12.68
C ARG A 187 -19.53 14.77 -14.05
N LEU A 188 -18.47 14.33 -14.70
CA LEU A 188 -18.54 13.74 -16.04
C LEU A 188 -19.37 12.45 -16.08
N LEU A 189 -19.19 11.59 -15.08
CA LEU A 189 -19.99 10.37 -14.98
C LEU A 189 -21.46 10.64 -14.60
N SER A 190 -21.76 11.68 -13.81
CA SER A 190 -23.16 12.07 -13.54
C SER A 190 -23.90 12.43 -14.83
N LEU A 191 -23.25 13.16 -15.75
CA LEU A 191 -23.80 13.45 -17.07
C LEU A 191 -24.03 12.16 -17.87
N PHE A 192 -23.01 11.31 -17.96
CA PHE A 192 -23.11 10.03 -18.65
C PHE A 192 -24.28 9.17 -18.13
N TYR A 193 -24.42 9.03 -16.81
CA TYR A 193 -25.51 8.25 -16.21
C TYR A 193 -26.89 8.87 -16.43
N PHE A 194 -27.00 10.21 -16.40
CA PHE A 194 -28.27 10.87 -16.64
C PHE A 194 -28.72 10.76 -18.10
N TYR A 195 -27.81 10.91 -19.04
CA TYR A 195 -28.08 10.75 -20.48
C TYR A 195 -28.41 9.30 -20.84
N SER A 196 -27.70 8.32 -20.26
CA SER A 196 -28.03 6.90 -20.43
C SER A 196 -29.32 6.49 -19.70
N GLY A 197 -29.79 7.31 -18.75
CA GLY A 197 -31.02 7.08 -18.00
C GLY A 197 -30.91 6.01 -16.92
N VAL A 198 -29.71 5.49 -16.65
CA VAL A 198 -29.48 4.40 -15.67
C VAL A 198 -28.31 4.74 -14.76
N LEU A 199 -28.51 4.64 -13.45
CA LEU A 199 -27.48 4.75 -12.44
C LEU A 199 -27.55 3.52 -11.52
N ARG A 200 -26.46 2.74 -11.46
CA ARG A 200 -26.36 1.51 -10.63
C ARG A 200 -27.49 0.51 -10.90
N GLY A 201 -27.89 0.34 -12.16
CA GLY A 201 -28.95 -0.58 -12.58
C GLY A 201 -30.38 -0.06 -12.39
N GLU A 202 -30.55 1.13 -11.83
CA GLU A 202 -31.86 1.75 -11.62
C GLU A 202 -32.07 2.93 -12.57
N LYS A 203 -33.34 3.23 -12.87
CA LYS A 203 -33.72 4.41 -13.65
C LYS A 203 -33.22 5.68 -12.95
N PHE A 204 -32.42 6.49 -13.66
CA PHE A 204 -31.93 7.76 -13.15
C PHE A 204 -32.92 8.89 -13.47
N SER A 205 -33.69 9.27 -12.45
CA SER A 205 -34.44 10.52 -12.38
C SER A 205 -33.82 11.49 -11.39
N LEU A 206 -33.93 12.80 -11.65
CA LEU A 206 -33.48 13.84 -10.74
C LEU A 206 -34.20 13.74 -9.39
N ARG A 207 -33.45 13.96 -8.30
CA ARG A 207 -33.97 13.91 -6.93
C ARG A 207 -33.31 14.97 -6.06
N GLY A 208 -34.10 15.63 -5.22
CA GLY A 208 -33.61 16.66 -4.29
C GLY A 208 -33.26 17.95 -5.03
N VAL A 209 -34.03 18.28 -6.06
CA VAL A 209 -33.89 19.46 -6.93
C VAL A 209 -35.19 20.26 -6.94
N ALA A 210 -35.23 21.36 -7.69
CA ALA A 210 -36.42 22.19 -7.89
C ALA A 210 -37.63 21.37 -8.34
N SER A 211 -38.82 21.76 -7.88
CA SER A 211 -40.05 20.99 -8.02
C SER A 211 -40.46 20.69 -9.46
N ASP A 212 -40.09 21.57 -10.40
CA ASP A 212 -40.33 21.43 -11.82
C ASP A 212 -39.33 20.47 -12.51
N LEU A 213 -38.20 20.16 -11.87
CA LEU A 213 -37.19 19.19 -12.34
C LEU A 213 -37.28 17.84 -11.61
N GLU A 214 -37.86 17.81 -10.42
CA GLU A 214 -37.96 16.62 -9.57
C GLU A 214 -38.60 15.43 -10.32
N GLY A 215 -37.95 14.26 -10.25
CA GLY A 215 -38.42 13.03 -10.89
C GLY A 215 -38.23 12.98 -12.41
N LYS A 216 -37.77 14.04 -13.08
CA LYS A 216 -37.51 14.01 -14.53
C LYS A 216 -36.25 13.19 -14.83
N THR A 217 -36.33 12.35 -15.86
CA THR A 217 -35.15 11.76 -16.52
C THR A 217 -34.73 12.64 -17.69
N TYR A 218 -33.54 12.46 -18.27
CA TYR A 218 -33.14 13.19 -19.49
C TYR A 218 -34.21 13.11 -20.57
N ALA A 219 -34.76 11.92 -20.85
CA ALA A 219 -35.83 11.74 -21.84
C ALA A 219 -37.13 12.52 -21.53
N ALA A 220 -37.41 12.80 -20.26
CA ALA A 220 -38.62 13.47 -19.78
C ALA A 220 -38.43 14.97 -19.52
N LEU A 221 -37.23 15.50 -19.71
CA LEU A 221 -36.99 16.95 -19.74
C LEU A 221 -37.78 17.60 -20.88
N SER A 222 -38.18 18.86 -20.67
CA SER A 222 -38.76 19.67 -21.73
C SER A 222 -37.75 19.89 -22.87
N TYR A 223 -38.23 20.32 -24.03
CA TYR A 223 -37.32 20.64 -25.13
C TYR A 223 -36.32 21.74 -24.74
N ASP A 224 -36.79 22.78 -24.03
CA ASP A 224 -35.96 23.89 -23.60
C ASP A 224 -34.93 23.46 -22.55
N ASP A 225 -35.31 22.62 -21.58
CA ASP A 225 -34.39 22.07 -20.59
C ASP A 225 -33.30 21.19 -21.24
N LYS A 226 -33.68 20.34 -22.21
CA LYS A 226 -32.72 19.51 -22.95
C LYS A 226 -31.77 20.38 -23.75
N SER A 227 -32.30 21.35 -24.50
CA SER A 227 -31.50 22.29 -25.27
C SER A 227 -30.54 23.07 -24.36
N THR A 228 -31.01 23.50 -23.19
CA THR A 228 -30.18 24.20 -22.20
C THR A 228 -29.06 23.30 -21.72
N LEU A 229 -29.36 22.10 -21.24
CA LEU A 229 -28.36 21.15 -20.75
C LEU A 229 -27.37 20.73 -21.83
N ASP A 230 -27.85 20.34 -23.01
CA ASP A 230 -27.04 19.87 -24.14
C ASP A 230 -25.99 20.92 -24.56
N ASN A 231 -26.36 22.20 -24.49
CA ASN A 231 -25.52 23.34 -24.89
C ASN A 231 -24.72 23.96 -23.73
N GLN A 232 -24.91 23.52 -22.48
CA GLN A 232 -24.04 23.96 -21.39
C GLN A 232 -22.59 23.58 -21.66
N ILE A 233 -21.67 24.46 -21.25
CA ILE A 233 -20.24 24.28 -21.49
C ILE A 233 -19.55 23.69 -20.26
N ILE A 234 -18.82 22.61 -20.48
CA ILE A 234 -17.85 22.06 -19.54
C ILE A 234 -16.47 22.55 -19.94
N HIS A 235 -15.92 23.44 -19.13
CA HIS A 235 -14.55 23.93 -19.29
C HIS A 235 -13.56 22.83 -18.90
N ALA A 236 -12.66 22.47 -19.81
CA ALA A 236 -11.60 21.50 -19.57
C ALA A 236 -10.23 22.17 -19.71
N THR A 237 -9.32 21.85 -18.80
CA THR A 237 -7.88 22.06 -19.01
C THR A 237 -7.27 20.73 -19.42
N ILE A 238 -6.70 20.69 -20.63
CA ILE A 238 -6.04 19.50 -21.16
C ILE A 238 -4.55 19.67 -21.02
N VAL A 239 -3.91 18.71 -20.36
CA VAL A 239 -2.47 18.66 -20.19
C VAL A 239 -1.88 17.63 -21.15
N LYS A 240 -0.83 18.03 -21.86
CA LYS A 240 -0.10 17.17 -22.77
C LYS A 240 1.39 17.22 -22.45
N PRO A 241 2.07 16.07 -22.36
CA PRO A 241 3.53 16.06 -22.35
C PRO A 241 4.07 16.51 -23.71
N ASP A 242 5.03 17.42 -23.73
CA ASP A 242 5.67 17.85 -24.99
C ASP A 242 6.45 16.69 -25.60
N ASN A 243 7.18 15.94 -24.77
CA ASN A 243 7.73 14.64 -25.11
C ASN A 243 6.95 13.51 -24.40
N PRO A 244 6.17 12.68 -25.12
CA PRO A 244 5.36 11.61 -24.52
C PRO A 244 6.13 10.54 -23.72
N VAL A 245 7.46 10.45 -23.89
CA VAL A 245 8.32 9.51 -23.17
C VAL A 245 8.98 10.22 -21.98
N GLU A 246 9.68 11.33 -22.22
CA GLU A 246 10.47 12.01 -21.19
C GLU A 246 9.61 12.78 -20.18
N ASP A 247 8.51 13.40 -20.62
CA ASP A 247 7.67 14.26 -19.78
C ASP A 247 6.46 13.51 -19.18
N ARG A 248 6.35 12.20 -19.38
CA ARG A 248 5.20 11.40 -18.89
C ARG A 248 5.06 11.44 -17.38
N GLU A 249 6.18 11.49 -16.66
CA GLU A 249 6.20 11.65 -15.20
C GLU A 249 5.50 12.96 -14.77
N GLY A 250 5.49 14.00 -15.62
CA GLY A 250 4.71 15.20 -15.36
C GLY A 250 3.19 14.95 -15.27
N ILE A 251 2.66 13.96 -16.01
CA ILE A 251 1.26 13.52 -15.89
C ILE A 251 1.04 12.75 -14.58
N TYR A 252 2.00 11.94 -14.14
CA TYR A 252 1.96 11.30 -12.82
C TYR A 252 1.84 12.34 -11.71
N LEU A 253 2.68 13.38 -11.75
CA LEU A 253 2.65 14.47 -10.76
C LEU A 253 1.35 15.29 -10.82
N LEU A 254 0.79 15.46 -12.01
CA LEU A 254 -0.51 16.10 -12.19
C LEU A 254 -1.60 15.32 -11.43
N PHE A 255 -1.63 13.98 -11.58
CA PHE A 255 -2.53 13.13 -10.82
C PHE A 255 -2.31 13.25 -9.31
N GLU A 256 -1.07 13.15 -8.86
CA GLU A 256 -0.74 13.20 -7.44
C GLU A 256 -1.20 14.52 -6.78
N ARG A 257 -1.10 15.64 -7.50
CA ARG A 257 -1.42 16.97 -6.99
C ARG A 257 -2.89 17.36 -7.16
N LEU A 258 -3.52 17.01 -8.29
CA LEU A 258 -4.87 17.45 -8.62
C LEU A 258 -5.96 16.48 -8.20
N ASN A 259 -5.61 15.26 -7.82
CA ASN A 259 -6.54 14.26 -7.30
C ASN A 259 -7.05 14.66 -5.89
N THR A 260 -7.86 15.71 -5.87
CA THR A 260 -8.44 16.36 -4.70
C THR A 260 -9.85 15.85 -4.41
N GLY A 261 -10.49 15.17 -5.37
CA GLY A 261 -11.83 14.61 -5.26
C GLY A 261 -11.85 13.15 -4.82
N GLY A 262 -11.68 12.87 -3.51
CA GLY A 262 -11.86 11.53 -2.92
C GLY A 262 -10.67 11.00 -2.13
N ALA A 263 -10.60 9.67 -1.96
CA ALA A 263 -9.41 9.03 -1.41
C ALA A 263 -8.26 9.16 -2.42
N LYS A 264 -7.12 9.71 -1.97
CA LYS A 264 -5.91 9.85 -2.80
C LYS A 264 -5.52 8.51 -3.41
N LEU A 265 -5.22 8.51 -4.70
CA LEU A 265 -4.69 7.34 -5.40
C LEU A 265 -3.30 7.01 -4.90
N THR A 266 -2.99 5.72 -4.79
CA THR A 266 -1.64 5.27 -4.48
C THR A 266 -0.73 5.50 -5.67
N GLY A 267 0.59 5.61 -5.44
CA GLY A 267 1.55 5.75 -6.52
C GLY A 267 1.44 4.60 -7.53
N GLN A 268 1.25 3.37 -7.05
CA GLN A 268 1.11 2.21 -7.92
C GLN A 268 -0.18 2.21 -8.73
N GLU A 269 -1.31 2.66 -8.17
CA GLU A 269 -2.56 2.86 -8.91
C GLU A 269 -2.33 3.78 -10.13
N ILE A 270 -1.62 4.90 -9.95
CA ILE A 270 -1.28 5.83 -11.03
C ILE A 270 -0.35 5.15 -12.05
N ARG A 271 0.70 4.46 -11.59
CA ARG A 271 1.68 3.77 -12.47
C ARG A 271 1.02 2.73 -13.36
N SER A 272 0.13 1.90 -12.78
CA SER A 272 -0.51 0.80 -13.49
C SER A 272 -1.31 1.23 -14.71
N SER A 273 -1.77 2.49 -14.76
CA SER A 273 -2.42 3.04 -15.95
C SER A 273 -1.51 3.86 -16.85
N LEU A 274 -0.64 4.70 -16.29
CA LEU A 274 0.25 5.52 -17.13
C LEU A 274 1.25 4.66 -17.91
N TYR A 275 1.65 3.53 -17.32
CA TYR A 275 2.59 2.57 -17.90
C TYR A 275 1.91 1.24 -18.20
N TYR A 276 0.60 1.25 -18.53
CA TYR A 276 -0.14 0.03 -18.87
C TYR A 276 0.51 -0.71 -20.05
N GLY A 277 0.72 -2.01 -19.89
CA GLY A 277 1.35 -2.91 -20.85
C GLY A 277 1.52 -4.32 -20.26
N ALA A 278 2.18 -5.21 -21.00
CA ALA A 278 2.32 -6.62 -20.62
C ALA A 278 3.00 -6.83 -19.26
N PHE A 279 3.92 -5.95 -18.87
CA PHE A 279 4.58 -6.02 -17.57
C PHE A 279 3.64 -5.68 -16.41
N ASN A 280 2.76 -4.69 -16.58
CA ASN A 280 1.74 -4.38 -15.58
C ASN A 280 0.74 -5.53 -15.43
N ASP A 281 0.34 -6.16 -16.54
CA ASP A 281 -0.54 -7.34 -16.50
C ASP A 281 0.14 -8.51 -15.76
N TYR A 282 1.44 -8.68 -15.93
CA TYR A 282 2.22 -9.64 -15.17
C TYR A 282 2.25 -9.36 -13.68
N LEU A 283 2.45 -8.11 -13.24
CA LEU A 283 2.38 -7.76 -11.81
C LEU A 283 1.02 -8.15 -11.22
N ASN A 284 -0.08 -7.93 -11.96
CA ASN A 284 -1.42 -8.35 -11.55
C ASN A 284 -1.58 -9.87 -11.48
N GLN A 285 -0.91 -10.63 -12.35
CA GLN A 285 -0.95 -12.10 -12.32
C GLN A 285 -0.18 -12.66 -11.12
N VAL A 286 1.03 -12.17 -10.85
CA VAL A 286 1.88 -12.70 -9.77
C VAL A 286 1.21 -12.61 -8.40
N VAL A 287 0.51 -11.50 -8.10
CA VAL A 287 -0.17 -11.34 -6.80
C VAL A 287 -1.32 -12.32 -6.59
N THR A 288 -1.79 -12.99 -7.65
CA THR A 288 -2.80 -14.05 -7.57
C THR A 288 -2.20 -15.45 -7.44
N HIS A 289 -0.87 -15.59 -7.55
CA HIS A 289 -0.19 -16.87 -7.43
C HIS A 289 -0.29 -17.43 -6.01
N GLU A 290 -0.38 -18.76 -5.87
CA GLU A 290 -0.57 -19.43 -4.58
C GLU A 290 0.55 -19.08 -3.58
N VAL A 291 1.81 -19.13 -4.03
CA VAL A 291 2.98 -18.76 -3.21
C VAL A 291 2.89 -17.35 -2.62
N TRP A 292 2.38 -16.39 -3.39
CA TRP A 292 2.19 -15.01 -2.94
C TRP A 292 1.10 -14.98 -1.86
N THR A 293 -0.04 -15.58 -2.18
CA THR A 293 -1.20 -15.67 -1.30
C THR A 293 -0.88 -16.33 0.04
N ASN A 294 0.01 -17.33 0.06
CA ASN A 294 0.40 -18.00 1.30
C ASN A 294 1.19 -17.09 2.26
N ILE A 295 1.99 -16.17 1.72
CA ILE A 295 2.78 -15.21 2.52
C ILE A 295 1.93 -14.00 2.93
N PHE A 296 1.15 -13.46 1.99
CA PHE A 296 0.50 -12.15 2.13
C PHE A 296 -0.99 -12.24 2.47
N GLY A 297 -1.66 -13.33 2.09
CA GLY A 297 -3.11 -13.49 2.18
C GLY A 297 -3.86 -12.87 0.99
N PHE A 298 -5.19 -12.96 1.01
CA PHE A 298 -6.07 -12.29 0.05
C PHE A 298 -6.50 -10.95 0.60
N THR A 299 -6.06 -9.85 -0.01
CA THR A 299 -6.52 -8.51 0.35
C THR A 299 -6.63 -7.63 -0.87
N ASN A 300 -7.74 -6.88 -0.99
CA ASN A 300 -7.77 -5.71 -1.85
C ASN A 300 -6.96 -4.60 -1.15
N ASP A 301 -5.69 -4.50 -1.50
CA ASP A 301 -4.71 -3.64 -0.82
C ASP A 301 -4.35 -2.38 -1.61
N ARG A 302 -5.19 -1.99 -2.58
CA ARG A 302 -4.98 -0.80 -3.44
C ARG A 302 -3.62 -0.81 -4.16
N PHE A 303 -3.31 -1.95 -4.76
CA PHE A 303 -2.10 -2.20 -5.56
C PHE A 303 -0.78 -2.22 -4.77
N LYS A 304 -0.82 -2.32 -3.44
CA LYS A 304 0.39 -2.40 -2.61
C LYS A 304 1.20 -3.66 -2.89
N SER A 305 0.54 -4.79 -3.13
CA SER A 305 1.19 -6.05 -3.49
C SER A 305 1.96 -5.94 -4.81
N GLN A 306 1.36 -5.30 -5.82
CA GLN A 306 2.02 -5.03 -7.10
C GLN A 306 3.21 -4.09 -6.91
N GLU A 307 3.10 -3.08 -6.04
CA GLU A 307 4.22 -2.19 -5.75
C GLU A 307 5.37 -2.93 -5.08
N LEU A 308 5.11 -3.85 -4.14
CA LEU A 308 6.15 -4.67 -3.54
C LEU A 308 6.94 -5.46 -4.59
N ILE A 309 6.24 -6.16 -5.50
CA ILE A 309 6.89 -6.89 -6.59
C ILE A 309 7.71 -5.93 -7.46
N LEU A 310 7.13 -4.80 -7.83
CA LEU A 310 7.82 -3.77 -8.63
C LEU A 310 9.10 -3.28 -7.93
N ARG A 311 9.06 -3.01 -6.63
CA ARG A 311 10.22 -2.59 -5.84
C ARG A 311 11.30 -3.65 -5.81
N PHE A 312 10.94 -4.92 -5.58
CA PHE A 312 11.90 -6.01 -5.62
C PHE A 312 12.61 -6.07 -6.98
N LEU A 313 11.87 -6.03 -8.08
CA LEU A 313 12.45 -6.09 -9.42
C LEU A 313 13.31 -4.85 -9.72
N ALA A 314 12.82 -3.66 -9.40
CA ALA A 314 13.55 -2.42 -9.60
C ALA A 314 14.87 -2.40 -8.81
N PHE A 315 14.85 -2.80 -7.54
CA PHE A 315 16.07 -2.92 -6.75
C PHE A 315 16.99 -4.04 -7.26
N TYR A 316 16.47 -5.22 -7.56
CA TYR A 316 17.30 -6.32 -8.04
C TYR A 316 18.09 -5.95 -9.31
N PHE A 317 17.44 -5.30 -10.28
CA PHE A 317 18.08 -4.94 -11.56
C PHE A 317 18.76 -3.57 -11.54
N GLY A 318 18.36 -2.67 -10.63
CA GLY A 318 18.69 -1.25 -10.69
C GLY A 318 19.20 -0.62 -9.39
N LEU A 319 19.55 -1.41 -8.36
CA LEU A 319 19.99 -0.87 -7.05
C LEU A 319 21.10 0.18 -7.18
N ALA A 320 22.10 -0.07 -8.05
CA ALA A 320 23.22 0.86 -8.24
C ALA A 320 22.81 2.24 -8.79
N SER A 321 21.67 2.31 -9.48
CA SER A 321 21.11 3.55 -10.02
C SER A 321 20.04 4.18 -9.12
N TYR A 322 19.78 3.62 -7.93
CA TYR A 322 18.77 4.13 -7.03
C TYR A 322 19.11 5.55 -6.56
N GLU A 323 18.16 6.45 -6.78
CA GLU A 323 18.16 7.81 -6.24
C GLU A 323 16.75 8.15 -5.73
N VAL A 324 16.68 9.00 -4.73
CA VAL A 324 15.39 9.53 -4.24
C VAL A 324 14.77 10.47 -5.29
N PRO A 325 13.42 10.52 -5.41
CA PRO A 325 12.43 9.75 -4.65
C PRO A 325 12.21 8.32 -5.17
N MET A 326 11.74 7.41 -4.31
CA MET A 326 11.35 6.05 -4.69
C MET A 326 10.31 6.06 -5.81
N SER A 327 9.35 6.99 -5.75
CA SER A 327 8.30 7.10 -6.76
C SER A 327 8.86 7.17 -8.19
N ARG A 328 9.91 7.97 -8.38
CA ARG A 328 10.60 8.12 -9.67
C ARG A 328 11.36 6.86 -10.06
N PHE A 329 12.10 6.26 -9.14
CA PHE A 329 12.80 5.00 -9.40
C PHE A 329 11.86 3.91 -9.92
N LEU A 330 10.67 3.80 -9.34
CA LEU A 330 9.65 2.84 -9.77
C LEU A 330 8.97 3.26 -11.08
N ASN A 331 8.75 4.56 -11.31
CA ASN A 331 8.23 5.10 -12.57
C ASN A 331 9.17 4.78 -13.74
N ASP A 332 10.47 5.02 -13.56
CA ASP A 332 11.50 4.75 -14.56
C ASP A 332 11.53 3.25 -14.90
N PHE A 333 11.51 2.38 -13.89
CA PHE A 333 11.49 0.92 -14.10
C PHE A 333 10.24 0.43 -14.84
N MET A 334 9.04 0.92 -14.46
CA MET A 334 7.77 0.62 -15.15
C MET A 334 7.78 1.10 -16.60
N SER A 335 8.31 2.30 -16.85
CA SER A 335 8.36 2.90 -18.18
C SER A 335 9.26 2.10 -19.12
N SER A 336 10.48 1.76 -18.66
CA SER A 336 11.46 1.02 -19.46
C SER A 336 11.11 -0.44 -19.70
N ASN A 337 10.27 -1.05 -18.85
CA ASN A 337 9.85 -2.45 -18.97
C ASN A 337 8.38 -2.62 -19.33
N ARG A 338 7.70 -1.58 -19.84
CA ARG A 338 6.24 -1.57 -20.10
C ARG A 338 5.71 -2.86 -20.74
N ASN A 339 6.42 -3.40 -21.73
CA ASN A 339 6.16 -4.67 -22.39
C ASN A 339 7.39 -5.59 -22.39
N PHE A 340 8.13 -5.63 -21.27
CA PHE A 340 9.32 -6.45 -21.10
C PHE A 340 10.47 -6.12 -22.08
N GLU A 341 10.63 -4.85 -22.45
CA GLU A 341 11.62 -4.43 -23.43
C GLU A 341 13.07 -4.59 -22.95
N ILE A 342 13.33 -4.47 -21.64
CA ILE A 342 14.68 -4.58 -21.05
C ILE A 342 14.86 -5.92 -20.32
N HIS A 343 13.91 -6.32 -19.49
CA HIS A 343 13.94 -7.59 -18.76
C HIS A 343 12.78 -8.48 -19.22
N SER A 344 13.09 -9.66 -19.73
CA SER A 344 12.09 -10.62 -20.21
C SER A 344 11.28 -11.22 -19.04
N GLN A 345 10.05 -11.64 -19.33
CA GLN A 345 9.20 -12.31 -18.35
C GLN A 345 9.84 -13.60 -17.82
N GLU A 346 10.56 -14.34 -18.66
CA GLU A 346 11.27 -15.57 -18.30
C GLU A 346 12.38 -15.29 -17.27
N GLN A 347 13.19 -14.25 -17.50
CA GLN A 347 14.24 -13.83 -16.57
C GLN A 347 13.64 -13.43 -15.21
N ILE A 348 12.56 -12.63 -15.24
CA ILE A 348 11.86 -12.19 -14.02
C ILE A 348 11.29 -13.39 -13.26
N ASN A 349 10.65 -14.34 -13.94
CA ASN A 349 10.09 -15.53 -13.31
C ASN A 349 11.16 -16.45 -12.70
N ALA A 350 12.31 -16.59 -13.37
CA ALA A 350 13.44 -17.38 -12.87
C ALA A 350 14.04 -16.80 -11.58
N LEU A 351 13.78 -15.52 -11.29
CA LEU A 351 14.19 -14.83 -10.06
C LEU A 351 13.09 -14.87 -8.99
N LEU A 352 11.89 -14.43 -9.37
CA LEU A 352 10.82 -14.13 -8.43
C LEU A 352 10.21 -15.38 -7.80
N LEU A 353 9.82 -16.36 -8.62
CA LEU A 353 9.08 -17.53 -8.14
C LEU A 353 9.93 -18.45 -7.24
N PRO A 354 11.20 -18.78 -7.57
CA PRO A 354 12.05 -19.56 -6.67
C PRO A 354 12.29 -18.85 -5.34
N THR A 355 12.52 -17.53 -5.37
CA THR A 355 12.75 -16.73 -4.16
C THR A 355 11.51 -16.70 -3.27
N LEU A 356 10.33 -16.44 -3.84
CA LEU A 356 9.06 -16.47 -3.10
C LEU A 356 8.75 -17.85 -2.53
N THR A 357 9.02 -18.92 -3.29
CA THR A 357 8.77 -20.30 -2.83
C THR A 357 9.63 -20.61 -1.62
N LEU A 358 10.91 -20.27 -1.68
CA LEU A 358 11.82 -20.52 -0.55
C LEU A 358 11.47 -19.68 0.68
N VAL A 359 11.05 -18.42 0.50
CA VAL A 359 10.53 -17.58 1.59
C VAL A 359 9.27 -18.20 2.20
N ASN A 360 8.34 -18.66 1.37
CA ASN A 360 7.11 -19.30 1.82
C ASN A 360 7.41 -20.53 2.67
N ASP A 361 8.29 -21.41 2.20
CA ASP A 361 8.65 -22.65 2.89
C ASP A 361 9.42 -22.39 4.19
N ALA A 362 10.26 -21.35 4.22
CA ALA A 362 11.05 -20.98 5.38
C ALA A 362 10.24 -20.25 6.45
N LEU A 363 9.44 -19.26 6.06
CA LEU A 363 8.88 -18.23 6.94
C LEU A 363 7.35 -18.18 6.91
N GLY A 364 6.72 -18.56 5.79
CA GLY A 364 5.28 -18.47 5.56
C GLY A 364 4.72 -17.07 5.88
N ARG A 365 3.61 -17.02 6.61
CA ARG A 365 2.94 -15.76 7.01
C ARG A 365 3.73 -14.86 7.96
N ARG A 366 4.91 -15.28 8.43
CA ARG A 366 5.79 -14.41 9.25
C ARG A 366 6.75 -13.58 8.42
N ALA A 367 6.90 -13.88 7.13
CA ALA A 367 7.84 -13.16 6.28
C ALA A 367 7.52 -11.66 6.22
N PHE A 368 8.58 -10.84 6.23
CA PHE A 368 8.54 -9.39 6.02
C PHE A 368 7.74 -8.59 7.04
N ARG A 369 7.57 -9.11 8.26
CA ARG A 369 6.82 -8.45 9.34
C ARG A 369 7.73 -8.18 10.53
N LEU A 370 7.54 -7.01 11.14
CA LEU A 370 8.14 -6.61 12.42
C LEU A 370 7.02 -6.46 13.45
N GLY A 371 6.34 -7.57 13.75
CA GLY A 371 5.19 -7.57 14.64
C GLY A 371 3.95 -6.87 14.09
N GLY A 372 3.94 -6.59 12.79
CA GLY A 372 3.08 -5.66 12.06
C GLY A 372 2.29 -6.27 10.89
N GLY A 373 1.69 -5.39 10.07
CA GLY A 373 1.53 -5.71 8.65
C GLY A 373 2.90 -5.77 7.95
N ILE A 374 2.89 -5.90 6.62
CA ILE A 374 4.12 -6.01 5.84
C ILE A 374 4.97 -4.73 5.97
N ASN A 375 6.26 -4.90 6.27
CA ASN A 375 7.26 -3.86 6.16
C ASN A 375 7.92 -3.96 4.78
N ALA A 376 7.68 -2.94 3.93
CA ALA A 376 8.20 -2.91 2.56
C ALA A 376 9.73 -2.90 2.50
N ALA A 377 10.42 -2.22 3.43
CA ALA A 377 11.88 -2.18 3.46
C ALA A 377 12.50 -3.54 3.82
N VAL A 378 11.86 -4.29 4.73
CA VAL A 378 12.23 -5.69 5.00
C VAL A 378 11.98 -6.56 3.78
N PHE A 379 10.83 -6.40 3.11
CA PHE A 379 10.55 -7.09 1.84
C PHE A 379 11.63 -6.81 0.79
N ASP A 380 11.91 -5.53 0.51
CA ASP A 380 12.90 -5.10 -0.50
C ASP A 380 14.24 -5.81 -0.27
N SER A 381 14.79 -5.66 0.94
CA SER A 381 16.14 -6.13 1.27
C SER A 381 16.23 -7.65 1.36
N ALA A 382 15.26 -8.30 2.01
CA ALA A 382 15.29 -9.75 2.16
C ALA A 382 15.07 -10.48 0.83
N MET A 383 14.14 -10.00 -0.02
CA MET A 383 13.93 -10.58 -1.35
C MET A 383 15.15 -10.39 -2.25
N VAL A 384 15.74 -9.19 -2.29
CA VAL A 384 16.95 -8.93 -3.12
C VAL A 384 18.14 -9.76 -2.63
N GLY A 385 18.44 -9.75 -1.32
CA GLY A 385 19.56 -10.50 -0.76
C GLY A 385 19.44 -12.01 -1.01
N LEU A 386 18.24 -12.57 -0.82
CA LEU A 386 17.98 -13.99 -1.08
C LEU A 386 18.07 -14.33 -2.58
N ALA A 387 17.47 -13.51 -3.45
CA ALA A 387 17.53 -13.73 -4.90
C ALA A 387 18.97 -13.71 -5.43
N LEU A 388 19.81 -12.79 -4.93
CA LEU A 388 21.25 -12.73 -5.26
C LEU A 388 21.98 -13.98 -4.78
N ARG A 389 21.72 -14.44 -3.55
CA ARG A 389 22.32 -15.68 -3.02
C ARG A 389 21.96 -16.89 -3.88
N LEU A 390 20.71 -16.99 -4.33
CA LEU A 390 20.22 -18.07 -5.19
C LEU A 390 20.85 -18.09 -6.60
N GLN A 391 21.45 -16.98 -7.06
CA GLN A 391 22.23 -16.99 -8.31
C GLN A 391 23.57 -17.70 -8.16
N SER A 392 24.13 -17.71 -6.94
CA SER A 392 25.46 -18.26 -6.68
C SER A 392 25.40 -19.69 -6.14
N ASP A 393 24.48 -19.99 -5.23
CA ASP A 393 24.34 -21.34 -4.66
C ASP A 393 22.96 -21.53 -3.97
N ARG A 394 22.59 -22.77 -3.67
CA ARG A 394 21.27 -23.15 -3.17
C ARG A 394 21.20 -23.04 -1.66
N LEU A 395 20.09 -22.49 -1.15
CA LEU A 395 19.75 -22.53 0.27
C LEU A 395 18.54 -23.43 0.52
N ASN A 396 18.52 -24.10 1.67
CA ASN A 396 17.34 -24.79 2.16
C ASN A 396 16.49 -23.86 3.08
N PRO A 397 15.21 -24.20 3.35
CA PRO A 397 14.34 -23.36 4.18
C PRO A 397 14.83 -23.10 5.61
N GLY A 398 15.59 -24.03 6.19
CA GLY A 398 16.17 -23.87 7.53
C GLY A 398 17.25 -22.78 7.57
N GLN A 399 18.16 -22.81 6.61
CA GLN A 399 19.22 -21.79 6.47
C GLN A 399 18.63 -20.40 6.21
N VAL A 400 17.59 -20.31 5.36
CA VAL A 400 16.89 -19.03 5.12
C VAL A 400 16.25 -18.51 6.39
N ARG A 401 15.62 -19.38 7.19
CA ARG A 401 15.00 -18.98 8.46
C ARG A 401 16.03 -18.47 9.46
N GLU A 402 17.15 -19.15 9.60
CA GLU A 402 18.24 -18.75 10.51
C GLU A 402 18.86 -17.42 10.08
N ALA A 403 19.21 -17.27 8.80
CA ALA A 403 19.76 -16.02 8.25
C ALA A 403 18.79 -14.85 8.40
N TYR A 404 17.51 -15.07 8.08
CA TYR A 404 16.47 -14.06 8.20
C TYR A 404 16.26 -13.64 9.67
N ASN A 405 16.22 -14.59 10.60
CA ASN A 405 16.10 -14.27 12.01
C ASN A 405 17.31 -13.47 12.51
N ALA A 406 18.54 -13.88 12.16
CA ALA A 406 19.75 -13.16 12.52
C ALA A 406 19.76 -11.73 11.95
N LEU A 407 19.32 -11.55 10.70
CA LEU A 407 19.15 -10.23 10.08
C LEU A 407 18.18 -9.34 10.87
N LEU A 408 17.05 -9.90 11.34
CA LEU A 408 16.08 -9.14 12.14
C LEU A 408 16.56 -8.79 13.55
N LEU A 409 17.69 -9.34 14.00
CA LEU A 409 18.32 -8.99 15.27
C LEU A 409 19.40 -7.91 15.13
N ASP A 410 19.79 -7.60 13.90
CA ASP A 410 20.78 -6.57 13.63
C ASP A 410 20.17 -5.17 13.87
N GLU A 411 20.67 -4.47 14.89
CA GLU A 411 20.17 -3.14 15.26
C GLU A 411 20.34 -2.11 14.14
N ALA A 412 21.46 -2.18 13.39
CA ALA A 412 21.71 -1.26 12.29
C ALA A 412 20.74 -1.53 11.13
N TYR A 413 20.46 -2.81 10.85
CA TYR A 413 19.43 -3.20 9.90
C TYR A 413 18.04 -2.72 10.32
N LEU A 414 17.64 -2.97 11.57
CA LEU A 414 16.33 -2.56 12.10
C LEU A 414 16.13 -1.05 12.00
N ASN A 415 17.18 -0.26 12.27
CA ASN A 415 17.11 1.19 12.07
C ASN A 415 16.89 1.54 10.59
N ALA A 416 17.63 0.93 9.68
CA ALA A 416 17.55 1.18 8.23
C ALA A 416 16.21 0.77 7.58
N VAL A 417 15.44 -0.13 8.21
CA VAL A 417 14.08 -0.54 7.75
C VAL A 417 12.94 0.16 8.51
N ARG A 418 13.25 0.97 9.52
CA ARG A 418 12.27 1.73 10.32
C ARG A 418 12.33 3.24 10.06
N THR A 419 13.50 3.81 9.81
CA THR A 419 13.67 5.27 9.67
C THR A 419 14.20 5.64 8.29
N GLY A 420 13.61 6.69 7.69
CA GLY A 420 14.09 7.26 6.43
C GLY A 420 14.27 6.21 5.33
N THR A 421 13.32 5.28 5.20
CA THR A 421 13.52 4.04 4.42
C THR A 421 13.65 4.26 2.91
N ALA A 422 13.34 5.46 2.40
CA ALA A 422 13.66 5.85 1.03
C ALA A 422 15.07 6.47 0.89
N HIS A 423 15.70 6.93 1.97
CA HIS A 423 17.03 7.55 1.85
C HIS A 423 18.05 6.54 1.34
N LYS A 424 18.90 6.99 0.41
CA LYS A 424 19.91 6.16 -0.23
C LYS A 424 20.78 5.38 0.78
N ALA A 425 21.24 6.05 1.84
CA ALA A 425 22.02 5.41 2.90
C ALA A 425 21.25 4.28 3.61
N SER A 426 19.96 4.47 3.92
CA SER A 426 19.12 3.43 4.52
C SER A 426 18.87 2.25 3.57
N VAL A 427 18.66 2.53 2.27
CA VAL A 427 18.53 1.49 1.24
C VAL A 427 19.82 0.68 1.12
N GLU A 428 20.97 1.34 0.95
CA GLU A 428 22.27 0.69 0.84
C GLU A 428 22.58 -0.16 2.07
N ALA A 429 22.39 0.39 3.28
CA ALA A 429 22.63 -0.32 4.53
C ALA A 429 21.78 -1.58 4.65
N ARG A 430 20.46 -1.50 4.38
CA ARG A 430 19.59 -2.68 4.49
C ARG A 430 19.88 -3.74 3.43
N MET A 431 20.24 -3.32 2.21
CA MET A 431 20.57 -4.25 1.12
C MET A 431 21.89 -4.98 1.38
N GLN A 432 22.90 -4.25 1.88
CA GLN A 432 24.19 -4.82 2.26
C GLN A 432 24.05 -5.81 3.41
N ALA A 433 23.30 -5.45 4.46
CA ALA A 433 23.04 -6.33 5.60
C ALA A 433 22.32 -7.61 5.14
N ALA A 434 21.22 -7.51 4.40
CA ALA A 434 20.50 -8.69 3.92
C ALA A 434 21.38 -9.59 3.05
N THR A 435 22.14 -9.01 2.12
CA THR A 435 23.10 -9.77 1.28
C THR A 435 24.15 -10.48 2.14
N HIS A 436 24.67 -9.80 3.17
CA HIS A 436 25.65 -10.38 4.08
C HIS A 436 25.09 -11.58 4.85
N TYR A 437 23.94 -11.43 5.52
CA TYR A 437 23.36 -12.52 6.32
C TYR A 437 22.96 -13.73 5.47
N PHE A 438 22.40 -13.53 4.28
CA PHE A 438 22.07 -14.65 3.38
C PHE A 438 23.31 -15.29 2.72
N ALA A 439 24.45 -14.60 2.67
CA ALA A 439 25.70 -15.15 2.16
C ALA A 439 26.43 -16.05 3.16
N GLN A 440 26.10 -15.99 4.45
CA GLN A 440 26.73 -16.82 5.47
C GLN A 440 26.33 -18.30 5.28
N ASP A 441 27.31 -19.20 5.31
CA ASP A 441 27.07 -20.64 5.38
C ASP A 441 26.65 -20.99 6.81
N ILE A 442 25.38 -20.75 7.11
CA ILE A 442 24.83 -21.08 8.42
C ILE A 442 24.59 -22.59 8.45
N TYR A 443 25.33 -23.27 9.34
CA TYR A 443 25.09 -24.67 9.66
C TYR A 443 23.77 -24.76 10.44
N SER A 444 22.70 -25.23 9.79
CA SER A 444 21.49 -25.59 10.51
C SER A 444 21.73 -26.94 11.21
N PRO A 445 21.69 -27.04 12.55
CA PRO A 445 21.92 -28.29 13.26
C PRO A 445 20.79 -29.31 13.10
N THR A 446 19.76 -29.01 12.29
CA THR A 446 18.48 -29.76 12.29
C THR A 446 18.43 -30.94 11.33
N LEU A 447 19.57 -31.56 11.03
CA LEU A 447 19.66 -32.86 10.35
C LEU A 447 20.57 -33.79 11.17
N LEU A 448 20.14 -34.12 12.40
CA LEU A 448 20.53 -35.33 13.12
C LEU A 448 19.30 -35.96 13.78
#